data_AF-B2KNX6-F1
#
_entry.id   AF-B2KNX6-F1
#
_cell.length_a   1.000
_cell.length_b   1.000
_cell.length_c   1.000
_cell.angle_alpha   90.00
_cell.angle_beta   90.00
_cell.angle_gamma   90.00
#
_symmetry.space_group_name_H-M   'P 1'
#
loop_
_entity.id
_entity.type
_entity.pdbx_description
1 polymer ?
#
loop_
_entity_poly.entity_id
_entity_poly.type
_entity_poly.pdbx_seq_one_letter_code
_entity_poly.pdbx_strand_id
1 'polypeptide(L)'
;SHPMAILNACFAALSAYYHGSEIVNDCLKCATLSIAKVPSIIATIYRHVVNKSIVLSHKNLSYSNNFASMMFLDFDDDEVNNVIARALDIIFILHADHEQNASTAAVRLSGSAGGNLFACLSAGVVTLWGPAHGGANEAVVKMLIEIGDPKNVQQFIQNVKDKKSRLMGFGHR
;
A
#
# COMPACT_ATOMS: atom_id res chain seq x y z
N SER A 1 -7.71 -13.07 -6.20
CA SER A 1 -7.95 -11.72 -6.74
C SER A 1 -6.79 -10.80 -6.41
N HIS A 2 -6.53 -9.76 -7.21
CA HIS A 2 -5.42 -8.83 -6.98
C HIS A 2 -5.62 -8.06 -5.65
N PRO A 3 -4.62 -7.94 -4.76
CA PRO A 3 -4.76 -7.26 -3.46
C PRO A 3 -5.34 -5.85 -3.55
N MET A 4 -4.88 -5.04 -4.51
CA MET A 4 -5.40 -3.67 -4.73
C MET A 4 -6.89 -3.63 -5.10
N ALA A 5 -7.40 -4.63 -5.82
CA ALA A 5 -8.84 -4.70 -6.15
C ALA A 5 -9.68 -4.96 -4.89
N ILE A 6 -9.17 -5.81 -4.00
CA ILE A 6 -9.83 -6.12 -2.71
C ILE A 6 -9.79 -4.88 -1.81
N LEU A 7 -8.65 -4.16 -1.77
CA LEU A 7 -8.51 -2.92 -1.00
C LEU A 7 -9.53 -1.86 -1.45
N ASN A 8 -9.71 -1.68 -2.75
CA ASN A 8 -10.73 -0.78 -3.30
C ASN A 8 -12.15 -1.16 -2.82
N ALA A 9 -12.49 -2.46 -2.85
CA ALA A 9 -13.77 -2.94 -2.34
C ALA A 9 -13.94 -2.70 -0.83
N CYS A 10 -12.87 -2.85 -0.04
CA CYS A 10 -12.90 -2.56 1.40
C CYS A 10 -13.19 -1.08 1.68
N PHE A 11 -12.56 -0.15 0.95
CA PHE A 11 -12.82 1.28 1.12
C PHE A 11 -14.24 1.67 0.68
N ALA A 12 -14.74 1.11 -0.41
CA ALA A 12 -16.15 1.28 -0.78
C ALA A 12 -17.10 0.78 0.32
N ALA A 13 -16.85 -0.39 0.90
CA ALA A 13 -17.64 -0.94 2.00
C ALA A 13 -17.57 -0.07 3.27
N LEU A 14 -16.38 0.44 3.62
CA LEU A 14 -16.22 1.35 4.76
C LEU A 14 -16.93 2.69 4.54
N SER A 15 -17.02 3.18 3.30
CA SER A 15 -17.79 4.39 2.99
C SER A 15 -19.28 4.22 3.32
N ALA A 16 -19.84 3.02 3.07
CA ALA A 16 -21.21 2.69 3.43
C ALA A 16 -21.37 2.54 4.95
N TYR A 17 -20.41 1.87 5.60
CA TYR A 17 -20.43 1.66 7.06
C TYR A 17 -20.37 2.97 7.86
N TYR A 18 -19.57 3.93 7.41
CA TYR A 18 -19.43 5.23 8.08
C TYR A 18 -20.37 6.32 7.53
N HIS A 19 -21.34 5.95 6.68
CA HIS A 19 -22.30 6.91 6.16
C HIS A 19 -23.17 7.47 7.31
N GLY A 20 -23.22 8.80 7.43
CA GLY A 20 -23.98 9.47 8.49
C GLY A 20 -23.39 9.34 9.91
N SER A 21 -22.20 8.78 10.06
CA SER A 21 -21.55 8.63 11.37
C SER A 21 -20.99 9.97 11.87
N GLU A 22 -21.15 10.29 13.15
CA GLU A 22 -20.57 11.51 13.74
C GLU A 22 -19.05 11.60 13.60
N ILE A 23 -18.35 10.45 13.48
CA ILE A 23 -16.90 10.44 13.30
C ILE A 23 -16.47 11.12 12.01
N VAL A 24 -17.33 11.16 10.98
CA VAL A 24 -17.02 11.84 9.71
C VAL A 24 -17.10 13.35 9.81
N ASN A 25 -17.71 13.89 10.89
CA ASN A 25 -17.80 15.33 11.14
C ASN A 25 -16.51 15.88 11.78
N ASP A 26 -15.68 15.02 12.36
CA ASP A 26 -14.38 15.37 12.93
C ASP A 26 -13.28 14.87 11.98
N CYS A 27 -12.77 15.78 11.14
CA CYS A 27 -11.77 15.46 10.12
C CYS A 27 -10.54 14.75 10.70
N LEU A 28 -10.07 15.16 11.88
CA LEU A 28 -8.89 14.57 12.49
C LEU A 28 -9.17 13.15 12.97
N LYS A 29 -10.30 12.92 13.67
CA LYS A 29 -10.69 11.56 14.08
C LYS A 29 -10.92 10.65 12.89
N CYS A 30 -11.56 11.13 11.83
CA CYS A 30 -11.81 10.37 10.61
C CYS A 30 -10.48 9.98 9.91
N ALA A 31 -9.53 10.91 9.84
CA ALA A 31 -8.19 10.65 9.29
C ALA A 31 -7.41 9.64 10.15
N THR A 32 -7.36 9.83 11.48
CA THR A 32 -6.71 8.90 12.42
C THR A 32 -7.31 7.50 12.31
N LEU A 33 -8.63 7.39 12.26
CA LEU A 33 -9.33 6.11 12.09
C LEU A 33 -8.96 5.44 10.77
N SER A 34 -8.89 6.22 9.68
CA SER A 34 -8.53 5.72 8.36
C SER A 34 -7.13 5.11 8.38
N ILE A 35 -6.14 5.87 8.89
CA ILE A 35 -4.76 5.40 9.05
C ILE A 35 -4.70 4.13 9.92
N ALA A 36 -5.38 4.12 11.07
CA ALA A 36 -5.38 2.98 11.98
C ALA A 36 -5.99 1.69 11.37
N LYS A 37 -6.94 1.81 10.43
CA LYS A 37 -7.58 0.65 9.79
C LYS A 37 -6.75 0.05 8.67
N VAL A 38 -5.98 0.84 7.93
CA VAL A 38 -5.24 0.37 6.75
C VAL A 38 -4.39 -0.87 7.03
N PRO A 39 -3.54 -0.93 8.09
CA PRO A 39 -2.73 -2.11 8.37
C PRO A 39 -3.56 -3.38 8.55
N SER A 40 -4.67 -3.30 9.27
CA SER A 40 -5.53 -4.46 9.54
C SER A 40 -6.21 -4.95 8.26
N ILE A 41 -6.65 -4.03 7.40
CA ILE A 41 -7.23 -4.36 6.08
C ILE A 41 -6.18 -5.03 5.21
N ILE A 42 -4.99 -4.44 5.06
CA ILE A 42 -3.94 -4.98 4.20
C ILE A 42 -3.47 -6.35 4.69
N ALA A 43 -3.29 -6.53 6.00
CA ALA A 43 -2.93 -7.82 6.58
C ALA A 43 -4.01 -8.88 6.34
N THR A 44 -5.28 -8.51 6.51
CA THR A 44 -6.41 -9.40 6.20
C THR A 44 -6.43 -9.79 4.72
N ILE A 45 -6.21 -8.83 3.81
CA ILE A 45 -6.15 -9.07 2.36
C ILE A 45 -5.00 -10.04 2.03
N TYR A 46 -3.80 -9.78 2.54
CA TYR A 46 -2.65 -10.66 2.31
C TYR A 46 -2.96 -12.09 2.74
N ARG A 47 -3.47 -12.26 3.96
CA ARG A 47 -3.75 -13.58 4.54
C ARG A 47 -4.87 -14.30 3.82
N HIS A 48 -5.91 -13.57 3.39
CA HIS A 48 -6.92 -14.11 2.51
C HIS A 48 -6.32 -14.62 1.19
N VAL A 49 -5.45 -13.83 0.55
CA VAL A 49 -4.81 -14.20 -0.72
C VAL A 49 -3.89 -15.42 -0.59
N VAL A 50 -3.21 -15.59 0.55
CA VAL A 50 -2.34 -16.75 0.83
C VAL A 50 -3.03 -17.88 1.60
N ASN A 51 -4.37 -17.88 1.71
CA ASN A 51 -5.17 -18.89 2.42
C ASN A 51 -4.73 -19.15 3.88
N LYS A 52 -4.36 -18.10 4.61
CA LYS A 52 -4.04 -18.16 6.04
C LYS A 52 -5.19 -17.59 6.88
N SER A 53 -5.32 -18.07 8.12
CA SER A 53 -6.29 -17.58 9.12
C SER A 53 -6.10 -16.10 9.42
N ILE A 54 -7.15 -15.31 9.60
CA ILE A 54 -7.01 -13.87 9.92
C ILE A 54 -6.44 -13.69 11.34
N VAL A 55 -5.58 -12.68 11.51
CA VAL A 55 -5.00 -12.29 12.81
C VAL A 55 -5.51 -10.90 13.15
N LEU A 56 -5.98 -10.72 14.38
CA LEU A 56 -6.51 -9.44 14.86
C LEU A 56 -5.38 -8.53 15.35
N SER A 57 -5.65 -7.23 15.42
CA SER A 57 -4.69 -6.23 15.89
C SER A 57 -4.46 -6.30 17.40
N HIS A 58 -3.22 -6.07 17.81
CA HIS A 58 -2.78 -6.07 19.20
C HIS A 58 -2.48 -4.64 19.65
N LYS A 59 -3.24 -4.16 20.64
CA LYS A 59 -3.19 -2.75 21.10
C LYS A 59 -1.88 -2.35 21.77
N ASN A 60 -1.09 -3.33 22.24
CA ASN A 60 0.17 -3.09 22.97
C ASN A 60 1.39 -3.03 22.04
N LEU A 61 1.21 -3.27 20.74
CA LEU A 61 2.28 -3.21 19.75
C LEU A 61 2.32 -1.83 19.10
N SER A 62 3.52 -1.43 18.67
CA SER A 62 3.70 -0.26 17.80
C SER A 62 2.97 -0.47 16.46
N TYR A 63 2.76 0.60 15.68
CA TYR A 63 2.09 0.53 14.39
C TYR A 63 2.72 -0.52 13.45
N SER A 64 4.04 -0.51 13.32
CA SER A 64 4.79 -1.43 12.46
C SER A 64 4.90 -2.84 13.04
N ASN A 65 5.13 -3.00 14.35
CA ASN A 65 5.11 -4.33 14.98
C ASN A 65 3.73 -4.98 14.84
N ASN A 66 2.65 -4.22 15.03
CA ASN A 66 1.29 -4.70 14.87
C ASN A 66 1.00 -5.11 13.42
N PHE A 67 1.47 -4.34 12.44
CA PHE A 67 1.30 -4.72 11.03
C PHE A 67 2.07 -5.99 10.68
N ALA A 68 3.33 -6.08 11.10
CA ALA A 68 4.17 -7.25 10.86
C ALA A 68 3.59 -8.51 11.50
N SER A 69 3.13 -8.43 12.75
CA SER A 69 2.53 -9.57 13.46
C SER A 69 1.25 -10.05 12.77
N MET A 70 0.37 -9.12 12.36
CA MET A 70 -0.85 -9.46 11.63
C MET A 70 -0.56 -10.08 10.27
N MET A 71 0.53 -9.72 9.58
CA MET A 71 0.91 -10.29 8.28
C MET A 71 1.49 -11.69 8.43
N PHE A 72 2.53 -11.84 9.24
CA PHE A 72 3.42 -13.00 9.18
C PHE A 72 3.20 -14.05 10.26
N LEU A 73 2.49 -13.72 11.35
CA LEU A 73 2.40 -14.51 12.60
C LEU A 73 3.78 -14.81 13.20
N ASP A 74 4.07 -14.18 14.34
CA ASP A 74 5.15 -14.46 15.29
C ASP A 74 6.46 -15.01 14.68
N PHE A 75 7.43 -14.13 14.44
CA PHE A 75 8.81 -14.57 14.44
C PHE A 75 9.15 -14.92 15.89
N ASP A 76 9.58 -16.16 16.16
CA ASP A 76 10.05 -16.61 17.48
C ASP A 76 11.33 -15.88 17.96
N ASP A 77 11.72 -14.81 17.27
CA ASP A 77 12.94 -14.06 17.45
C ASP A 77 12.64 -12.55 17.51
N ASP A 78 12.77 -12.00 18.72
CA ASP A 78 12.58 -10.58 19.01
C ASP A 78 13.53 -9.68 18.21
N GLU A 79 14.75 -10.14 17.88
CA GLU A 79 15.71 -9.38 17.09
C GLU A 79 15.20 -9.22 15.66
N VAL A 80 14.75 -10.32 15.04
CA VAL A 80 14.17 -10.31 13.69
C VAL A 80 12.92 -9.42 13.64
N ASN A 81 12.04 -9.54 14.65
CA ASN A 81 10.85 -8.70 14.79
C ASN A 81 11.21 -7.21 14.81
N ASN A 82 12.23 -6.83 15.58
CA ASN A 82 12.67 -5.45 15.72
C ASN A 82 13.28 -4.90 14.43
N VAL A 83 14.07 -5.71 13.70
CA VAL A 83 14.65 -5.30 12.40
C VAL A 83 13.54 -5.08 11.37
N ILE A 84 12.58 -6.00 11.27
CA ILE A 84 11.46 -5.89 10.32
C ILE A 84 10.58 -4.69 10.67
N ALA A 85 10.22 -4.49 11.93
CA ALA A 85 9.40 -3.37 12.36
C ALA A 85 10.10 -2.03 12.07
N ARG A 86 11.41 -1.93 12.33
CA ARG A 86 12.20 -0.74 11.99
C ARG A 86 12.26 -0.48 10.48
N ALA A 87 12.43 -1.53 9.68
CA ALA A 87 12.42 -1.38 8.22
C ALA A 87 11.04 -0.91 7.72
N LEU A 88 9.95 -1.45 8.28
CA LEU A 88 8.59 -1.03 7.97
C LEU A 88 8.33 0.44 8.34
N ASP A 89 8.77 0.89 9.53
CA ASP A 89 8.66 2.31 9.92
C ASP A 89 9.33 3.23 8.90
N ILE A 90 10.55 2.89 8.47
CA ILE A 90 11.27 3.66 7.45
C ILE A 90 10.51 3.65 6.13
N ILE A 91 10.03 2.48 5.68
CA ILE A 91 9.25 2.35 4.44
C ILE A 91 7.97 3.21 4.52
N PHE A 92 7.24 3.17 5.63
CA PHE A 92 6.03 3.94 5.82
C PHE A 92 6.30 5.44 5.82
N ILE A 93 7.34 5.90 6.51
CA ILE A 93 7.73 7.32 6.51
C ILE A 93 8.11 7.79 5.10
N LEU A 94 8.91 7.01 4.38
CA LEU A 94 9.36 7.36 3.02
C LEU A 94 8.21 7.41 2.00
N HIS A 95 7.12 6.68 2.25
CA HIS A 95 5.94 6.65 1.36
C HIS A 95 4.74 7.42 1.94
N ALA A 96 4.91 8.13 3.05
CA ALA A 96 3.80 8.74 3.77
C ALA A 96 3.11 9.84 2.96
N ASP A 97 3.88 10.67 2.26
CA ASP A 97 3.38 11.70 1.37
C ASP A 97 4.39 11.98 0.25
N HIS A 98 3.89 12.45 -0.88
CA HIS A 98 4.72 12.88 -2.00
C HIS A 98 4.01 13.99 -2.79
N GLU A 99 3.58 15.03 -2.07
CA GLU A 99 2.93 16.22 -2.58
C GLU A 99 1.71 15.91 -3.49
N GLN A 100 1.59 16.57 -4.66
CA GLN A 100 0.46 16.42 -5.58
C GLN A 100 0.68 15.34 -6.65
N ASN A 101 1.12 14.16 -6.22
CA ASN A 101 1.15 12.99 -7.10
C ASN A 101 -0.28 12.59 -7.55
N ALA A 102 -0.38 11.74 -8.58
CA ALA A 102 -1.65 11.42 -9.24
C ALA A 102 -2.74 10.90 -8.26
N SER A 103 -2.38 10.02 -7.32
CA SER A 103 -3.34 9.49 -6.33
C SER A 103 -3.76 10.55 -5.33
N THR A 104 -2.85 11.39 -4.84
CA THR A 104 -3.20 12.52 -3.95
C THR A 104 -4.14 13.49 -4.66
N ALA A 105 -3.85 13.84 -5.92
CA ALA A 105 -4.71 14.71 -6.73
C ALA A 105 -6.11 14.11 -6.95
N ALA A 106 -6.21 12.80 -7.20
CA ALA A 106 -7.50 12.11 -7.34
C ALA A 106 -8.33 12.14 -6.05
N VAL A 107 -7.70 11.93 -4.88
CA VAL A 107 -8.36 12.05 -3.58
C VAL A 107 -8.86 13.48 -3.36
N ARG A 108 -8.06 14.50 -3.68
CA ARG A 108 -8.48 15.90 -3.53
C ARG A 108 -9.63 16.28 -4.46
N LEU A 109 -9.58 15.84 -5.73
CA LEU A 109 -10.62 16.12 -6.71
C LEU A 109 -11.95 15.43 -6.36
N SER A 110 -11.91 14.18 -5.92
CA SER A 110 -13.12 13.49 -5.44
C SER A 110 -13.65 14.14 -4.15
N GLY A 111 -12.74 14.51 -3.23
CA GLY A 111 -13.08 15.20 -1.99
C GLY A 111 -13.71 16.58 -2.18
N SER A 112 -13.36 17.32 -3.24
CA SER A 112 -13.93 18.66 -3.47
C SER A 112 -15.44 18.64 -3.77
N ALA A 113 -16.00 17.49 -4.15
CA ALA A 113 -17.45 17.31 -4.31
C ALA A 113 -18.17 17.00 -2.97
N GLY A 114 -17.47 17.01 -1.84
CA GLY A 114 -18.03 16.64 -0.52
C GLY A 114 -18.15 15.14 -0.30
N GLY A 115 -17.38 14.32 -1.03
CA GLY A 115 -17.41 12.87 -0.91
C GLY A 115 -16.94 12.35 0.46
N ASN A 116 -17.52 11.24 0.91
CA ASN A 116 -17.08 10.53 2.12
C ASN A 116 -15.57 10.18 2.02
N LEU A 117 -14.83 10.30 3.12
CA LEU A 117 -13.37 10.06 3.13
C LEU A 117 -12.98 8.69 2.56
N PHE A 118 -13.65 7.60 2.96
CA PHE A 118 -13.33 6.26 2.44
C PHE A 118 -13.69 6.11 0.95
N ALA A 119 -14.72 6.80 0.48
CA ALA A 119 -15.02 6.86 -0.95
C ALA A 119 -13.91 7.60 -1.71
N CYS A 120 -13.41 8.71 -1.19
CA CYS A 120 -12.29 9.45 -1.76
C CYS A 120 -10.98 8.63 -1.73
N LEU A 121 -10.73 7.87 -0.66
CA LEU A 121 -9.59 6.95 -0.59
C LEU A 121 -9.67 5.83 -1.65
N SER A 122 -10.87 5.41 -2.04
CA SER A 122 -11.06 4.47 -3.16
C SER A 122 -10.53 5.06 -4.48
N ALA A 123 -10.80 6.35 -4.74
CA ALA A 123 -10.22 7.06 -5.90
C ALA A 123 -8.67 7.12 -5.84
N GLY A 124 -8.11 7.31 -4.64
CA GLY A 124 -6.67 7.22 -4.41
C GLY A 124 -6.10 5.84 -4.75
N VAL A 125 -6.74 4.77 -4.26
CA VAL A 125 -6.29 3.38 -4.47
C VAL A 125 -6.31 2.99 -5.94
N VAL A 126 -7.38 3.27 -6.68
CA VAL A 126 -7.45 2.93 -8.11
C VAL A 126 -6.43 3.70 -8.93
N THR A 127 -6.14 4.94 -8.55
CA THR A 127 -5.10 5.75 -9.21
C THR A 127 -3.70 5.25 -8.87
N LEU A 128 -3.45 4.89 -7.61
CA LEU A 128 -2.19 4.33 -7.13
C LEU A 128 -1.89 2.95 -7.73
N TRP A 129 -2.91 2.14 -7.99
CA TRP A 129 -2.75 0.80 -8.57
C TRP A 129 -2.17 0.83 -9.99
N GLY A 130 -2.27 1.97 -10.70
CA GLY A 130 -1.70 2.10 -12.05
C GLY A 130 -0.20 1.75 -12.09
N PRO A 131 0.26 0.98 -13.09
CA PRO A 131 1.67 0.53 -13.19
C PRO A 131 2.67 1.68 -13.39
N ALA A 132 2.20 2.84 -13.83
CA ALA A 132 3.00 4.07 -13.98
C ALA A 132 3.04 4.94 -12.71
N HIS A 133 2.40 4.49 -11.62
CA HIS A 133 2.37 5.16 -10.32
C HIS A 133 2.81 4.16 -9.23
N GLY A 134 1.91 3.78 -8.32
CA GLY A 134 2.25 2.87 -7.21
C GLY A 134 2.54 1.42 -7.63
N GLY A 135 2.09 0.97 -8.81
CA GLY A 135 2.43 -0.35 -9.33
C GLY A 135 3.88 -0.49 -9.82
N ALA A 136 4.67 0.57 -9.79
CA ALA A 136 6.06 0.56 -10.24
C ALA A 136 6.95 -0.36 -9.38
N ASN A 137 6.70 -0.46 -8.07
CA ASN A 137 7.50 -1.31 -7.17
C ASN A 137 7.37 -2.82 -7.51
N GLU A 138 6.15 -3.28 -7.78
CA GLU A 138 5.89 -4.64 -8.24
C GLU A 138 6.54 -4.88 -9.61
N ALA A 139 6.49 -3.88 -10.49
CA ALA A 139 7.12 -3.95 -11.79
C ALA A 139 8.65 -4.00 -11.71
N VAL A 140 9.28 -3.33 -10.73
CA VAL A 140 10.72 -3.45 -10.45
C VAL A 140 11.06 -4.88 -10.04
N VAL A 141 10.29 -5.49 -9.13
CA VAL A 141 10.55 -6.88 -8.70
C VAL A 141 10.36 -7.86 -9.86
N LYS A 142 9.31 -7.69 -10.67
CA LYS A 142 9.10 -8.50 -11.89
C LYS A 142 10.25 -8.35 -12.89
N MET A 143 10.73 -7.12 -13.09
CA MET A 143 11.88 -6.84 -13.96
C MET A 143 13.16 -7.53 -13.44
N LEU A 144 13.42 -7.49 -12.13
CA LEU A 144 14.57 -8.16 -11.55
C LEU A 144 14.48 -9.69 -11.68
N ILE A 145 13.28 -10.27 -11.51
CA ILE A 145 13.03 -11.70 -11.74
C ILE A 145 13.24 -12.06 -13.22
N GLU A 146 12.82 -11.20 -14.17
CA GLU A 146 13.05 -11.39 -15.61
C GLU A 146 14.56 -11.36 -15.96
N ILE A 147 15.33 -10.46 -15.33
CA ILE A 147 16.79 -10.41 -15.50
C ILE A 147 17.43 -11.70 -14.97
N GLY A 148 16.98 -12.17 -13.80
CA GLY A 148 17.37 -13.45 -13.18
C GLY A 148 18.78 -13.44 -12.57
N ASP A 149 19.81 -13.27 -13.39
CA ASP A 149 21.22 -13.33 -12.98
C ASP A 149 21.95 -11.99 -13.28
N PRO A 150 22.85 -11.51 -12.40
CA PRO A 150 23.64 -10.31 -12.64
C PRO A 150 24.38 -10.26 -13.99
N LYS A 151 24.77 -11.40 -14.56
CA LYS A 151 25.43 -11.48 -15.88
C LYS A 151 24.52 -11.01 -17.02
N ASN A 152 23.20 -11.10 -16.86
CA ASN A 152 22.22 -10.69 -17.87
C ASN A 152 21.96 -9.17 -17.86
N VAL A 153 22.44 -8.44 -16.85
CA VAL A 153 22.20 -7.00 -16.69
C VAL A 153 22.66 -6.22 -17.91
N GLN A 154 23.85 -6.51 -18.43
CA GLN A 154 24.38 -5.77 -19.58
C GLN A 154 23.48 -5.91 -20.82
N GLN A 155 22.96 -7.11 -21.07
CA GLN A 155 22.02 -7.37 -22.16
C GLN A 155 20.68 -6.67 -21.92
N PHE A 156 20.14 -6.72 -20.71
CA PHE A 156 18.89 -6.04 -20.36
C PHE A 156 19.00 -4.53 -20.56
N ILE A 157 20.10 -3.92 -20.10
CA ILE A 157 20.37 -2.50 -20.30
C ILE A 157 20.47 -2.14 -21.78
N GLN A 158 21.08 -3.01 -22.61
CA GLN A 158 21.10 -2.79 -24.05
C GLN A 158 19.68 -2.81 -24.64
N ASN A 159 18.82 -3.74 -24.22
CA ASN A 159 17.41 -3.78 -24.65
C ASN A 159 16.64 -2.52 -24.23
N VAL A 160 16.93 -1.96 -23.06
CA VAL A 160 16.35 -0.67 -22.62
C VAL A 160 16.79 0.47 -23.53
N LYS A 161 18.09 0.56 -23.85
CA LYS A 161 18.63 1.58 -24.77
C LYS A 161 18.06 1.46 -26.19
N ASP A 162 17.87 0.23 -26.65
CA ASP A 162 17.23 -0.10 -27.93
C ASP A 162 15.70 0.13 -27.92
N LYS A 163 15.11 0.58 -26.81
CA LYS A 163 13.66 0.77 -26.61
C LYS A 163 12.82 -0.51 -26.74
N LYS A 164 13.44 -1.68 -26.55
CA LYS A 164 12.77 -2.99 -26.52
C LYS A 164 12.19 -3.32 -25.14
N SER A 165 12.79 -2.76 -24.09
CA SER A 165 12.35 -2.92 -22.70
C SER A 165 12.28 -1.56 -21.99
N ARG A 166 11.55 -1.48 -20.89
CA ARG A 166 11.55 -0.31 -19.99
C ARG A 166 12.31 -0.62 -18.72
N LEU A 167 13.07 0.36 -18.22
CA LEU A 167 13.74 0.28 -16.94
C LEU A 167 12.79 0.76 -15.84
N MET A 168 12.10 -0.18 -15.20
CA MET A 168 11.17 0.11 -14.11
C MET A 168 11.95 0.62 -12.88
N GLY A 169 11.36 1.56 -12.13
CA GLY A 169 12.00 2.19 -10.97
C GLY A 169 12.94 3.35 -11.28
N PHE A 170 13.05 3.75 -12.55
CA PHE A 170 13.84 4.89 -12.98
C PHE A 170 12.97 5.92 -13.72
N GLY A 171 13.28 7.21 -13.49
CA GLY A 171 12.53 8.36 -14.03
C GLY A 171 11.55 8.94 -13.01
N HIS A 172 11.46 10.27 -12.96
CA HIS A 172 10.51 11.01 -12.14
C HIS A 172 9.92 12.16 -12.98
N ARG A 173 8.67 12.55 -12.72
CA ARG A 173 8.04 13.73 -13.34
C ARG A 173 8.37 15.01 -12.59
#